data_AF-A0AA86IU92-F1
#
_entry.id   AF-A0AA86IU92-F1
#
_cell.length_a   1.000
_cell.length_b   1.000
_cell.length_c   1.000
_cell.angle_alpha   90.00
_cell.angle_beta   90.00
_cell.angle_gamma   90.00
#
_symmetry.space_group_name_H-M   'P 1'
#
loop_
_entity.id
_entity.type
_entity.pdbx_description
1 polymer ?
#
loop_
_entity_poly.entity_id
_entity_poly.type
_entity_poly.pdbx_seq_one_letter_code
_entity_poly.pdbx_strand_id
1 'polypeptide(L)'
;MKSLLLLFPFMLSACCWEHQIALHPGDASINRSSICISSSGGKNLSGYALDARTLDNHYAERDLVVSETVNARTPYCFKLNLDSYMEYTLYYELDDVNYTVQFITDNSPIVYTKAYSN
;
A
#
# COMPACT_ATOMS: atom_id res chain seq x y z
N MET A 1 32.80 -6.05 53.73
CA MET A 1 31.39 -5.77 53.40
C MET A 1 31.39 -4.69 52.33
N LYS A 2 31.29 -5.07 51.05
CA LYS A 2 30.07 -4.97 50.21
C LYS A 2 29.48 -3.55 50.16
N SER A 3 29.78 -2.81 49.10
CA SER A 3 28.75 -2.08 48.36
C SER A 3 29.16 -1.95 46.90
N LEU A 4 28.53 -2.80 46.10
CA LEU A 4 28.54 -2.86 44.66
C LEU A 4 27.38 -1.95 44.21
N LEU A 5 27.67 -0.78 43.66
CA LEU A 5 26.67 0.13 43.09
C LEU A 5 27.01 0.29 41.60
N LEU A 6 26.70 -0.77 40.83
CA LEU A 6 25.55 -0.81 39.92
C LEU A 6 25.62 0.28 38.85
N LEU A 7 26.42 -0.05 37.83
CA LEU A 7 26.12 0.03 36.40
C LEU A 7 24.81 0.76 36.08
N PHE A 8 24.94 1.95 35.49
CA PHE A 8 23.94 2.54 34.61
C PHE A 8 23.80 1.64 33.37
N PRO A 9 22.68 0.93 33.13
CA PRO A 9 22.32 0.61 31.77
C PRO A 9 21.57 1.84 31.27
N PHE A 10 22.26 2.69 30.49
CA PHE A 10 21.55 3.49 29.52
C PHE A 10 20.84 2.49 28.60
N MET A 11 19.57 2.24 28.92
CA MET A 11 18.58 1.69 28.01
C MET A 11 18.50 2.68 26.85
N LEU A 12 19.44 2.55 25.90
CA LEU A 12 19.23 3.01 24.55
C LEU A 12 18.03 2.21 24.08
N SER A 13 16.86 2.82 24.25
CA SER A 13 15.72 2.61 23.39
C SER A 13 16.24 2.75 21.97
N ALA A 14 16.71 1.64 21.40
CA ALA A 14 16.59 1.42 19.99
C ALA A 14 15.08 1.42 19.75
N CYS A 15 14.54 2.63 19.57
CA CYS A 15 13.27 2.85 18.93
C CYS A 15 13.26 1.87 17.78
N CYS A 16 12.25 0.99 17.81
CA CYS A 16 11.93 0.14 16.70
C CYS A 16 12.00 1.04 15.48
N TRP A 17 13.04 0.83 14.68
CA TRP A 17 13.15 1.39 13.35
C TRP A 17 12.12 0.61 12.56
N GLU A 18 10.85 0.90 12.84
CA GLU A 18 9.78 0.71 11.89
C GLU A 18 10.30 1.43 10.67
N HIS A 19 10.65 0.63 9.66
CA HIS A 19 11.04 1.07 8.34
C HIS A 19 9.92 2.01 7.87
N GLN A 20 10.04 3.31 8.20
CA GLN A 20 9.36 4.37 7.52
C GLN A 20 10.05 4.43 6.16
N ILE A 21 9.73 3.44 5.32
CA ILE A 21 9.90 3.54 3.88
C ILE A 21 9.21 4.85 3.56
N ALA A 22 9.99 5.85 3.17
CA ALA A 22 9.47 7.16 2.83
C ALA A 22 8.43 6.95 1.72
N LEU A 23 7.15 6.92 2.10
CA LEU A 23 6.05 6.69 1.18
C LEU A 23 6.02 7.91 0.27
N HIS A 24 6.26 7.70 -1.02
CA HIS A 24 6.08 8.76 -2.00
C HIS A 24 4.59 9.17 -2.00
N PRO A 25 4.27 10.44 -2.33
CA PRO A 25 2.88 10.87 -2.41
C PRO A 25 2.13 9.98 -3.41
N GLY A 26 1.17 9.21 -2.90
CA GLY A 26 0.40 8.26 -3.69
C GLY A 26 0.68 6.79 -3.36
N ASP A 27 1.71 6.41 -2.61
CA ASP A 27 2.00 4.99 -2.38
C ASP A 27 0.81 4.18 -1.82
N ALA A 28 0.69 2.95 -2.30
CA ALA A 28 -0.36 2.02 -1.91
C ALA A 28 0.21 0.84 -1.11
N SER A 29 -0.46 0.51 -0.01
CA SER A 29 -0.22 -0.72 0.75
C SER A 29 -1.31 -1.73 0.41
N ILE A 30 -0.90 -2.94 0.04
CA ILE A 30 -1.80 -4.00 -0.41
C ILE A 30 -1.76 -5.17 0.57
N ASN A 31 -2.95 -5.51 1.05
CA ASN A 31 -3.25 -6.72 1.80
C ASN A 31 -4.29 -7.53 1.01
N ARG A 32 -4.31 -8.86 1.19
CA ARG A 32 -5.29 -9.76 0.53
C ARG A 32 -6.75 -9.33 0.73
N SER A 33 -7.07 -8.64 1.82
CA SER A 33 -8.43 -8.19 2.15
C SER A 33 -8.65 -6.67 2.04
N SER A 34 -7.63 -5.90 1.66
CA SER A 34 -7.74 -4.44 1.58
C SER A 34 -6.61 -3.78 0.80
N ILE A 35 -6.92 -2.67 0.15
CA ILE A 35 -5.94 -1.76 -0.43
C ILE A 35 -6.04 -0.42 0.28
N CYS A 36 -4.90 0.15 0.66
CA CYS A 36 -4.80 1.44 1.33
C CYS A 36 -3.94 2.41 0.52
N ILE A 37 -4.54 3.51 0.07
CA ILE A 37 -3.86 4.60 -0.64
C ILE A 37 -3.43 5.66 0.38
N SER A 38 -2.15 6.02 0.36
CA SER A 38 -1.55 7.00 1.27
C SER A 38 -0.86 8.13 0.52
N SER A 39 -0.89 9.34 1.08
CA SER A 39 -0.12 10.47 0.57
C SER A 39 0.37 11.34 1.71
N SER A 40 1.59 11.86 1.58
CA SER A 40 2.06 12.94 2.45
C SER A 40 1.17 14.18 2.27
N GLY A 41 0.81 14.81 3.39
CA GLY A 41 -0.05 16.01 3.41
C GLY A 41 -1.56 15.76 3.28
N GLY A 42 -2.00 14.51 3.07
CA GLY A 42 -3.41 14.15 2.98
C GLY A 42 -4.10 14.73 1.75
N LYS A 43 -3.95 14.12 0.59
CA LYS A 43 -4.58 14.57 -0.67
C LYS A 43 -6.04 14.13 -0.77
N ASN A 44 -6.82 14.77 -1.64
CA ASN A 44 -8.18 14.34 -1.95
C ASN A 44 -8.15 13.23 -3.00
N LEU A 45 -8.74 12.09 -2.66
CA LEU A 45 -9.03 10.97 -3.54
C LEU A 45 -10.41 11.18 -4.16
N SER A 46 -10.46 11.28 -5.49
CA SER A 46 -11.69 11.48 -6.29
C SER A 46 -12.24 10.17 -6.87
N GLY A 47 -11.41 9.13 -6.98
CA GLY A 47 -11.83 7.83 -7.50
C GLY A 47 -10.72 6.80 -7.53
N TYR A 48 -11.11 5.53 -7.66
CA TYR A 48 -10.21 4.42 -7.92
C TYR A 48 -10.86 3.37 -8.82
N ALA A 49 -10.03 2.64 -9.56
CA ALA A 49 -10.40 1.45 -10.32
C ALA A 49 -9.33 0.38 -10.16
N LEU A 50 -9.74 -0.89 -10.15
CA LEU A 50 -8.86 -2.03 -10.05
C LEU A 50 -9.17 -3.01 -11.17
N ASP A 51 -8.18 -3.24 -12.01
CA ASP A 51 -8.21 -4.24 -13.06
C ASP A 51 -7.42 -5.48 -12.62
N ALA A 52 -7.80 -6.66 -13.10
CA ALA A 52 -7.13 -7.92 -12.81
C ALA A 52 -6.95 -8.78 -14.06
N ARG A 53 -5.91 -9.60 -14.07
CA ARG A 53 -5.75 -10.72 -15.01
C ARG A 53 -5.03 -11.88 -14.34
N THR A 54 -5.23 -13.08 -14.86
CA THR A 54 -4.50 -14.27 -14.38
C THR A 54 -3.03 -14.21 -14.81
N LEU A 55 -2.12 -14.71 -13.96
CA LEU A 55 -0.68 -14.75 -14.28
C LEU A 55 -0.32 -15.78 -15.37
N ASP A 56 -1.15 -16.81 -15.53
CA ASP A 56 -0.92 -17.90 -16.48
C ASP A 56 -1.18 -17.51 -17.94
N ASN A 57 -1.82 -16.36 -18.17
CA ASN A 57 -2.16 -15.89 -19.51
C ASN A 57 -1.91 -14.38 -19.64
N HIS A 58 -0.68 -13.99 -19.98
CA HIS A 58 -0.32 -12.59 -20.22
C HIS A 58 -1.06 -11.93 -21.39
N TYR A 59 -1.71 -12.71 -22.26
CA TYR A 59 -2.55 -12.22 -23.36
C TYR A 59 -4.04 -12.12 -22.99
N ALA A 60 -4.42 -12.54 -21.78
CA ALA A 60 -5.77 -12.34 -21.29
C ALA A 60 -6.07 -10.83 -21.18
N GLU A 61 -7.29 -10.47 -21.57
CA GLU A 61 -7.84 -9.15 -21.27
C GLU A 61 -7.91 -8.97 -19.75
N ARG A 62 -7.81 -7.70 -19.33
CA ARG A 62 -7.95 -7.35 -17.92
C ARG A 62 -9.41 -7.15 -17.59
N ASP A 63 -9.88 -7.83 -16.56
CA ASP A 63 -11.22 -7.70 -16.03
C ASP A 63 -11.28 -6.56 -15.00
N LEU A 64 -12.25 -5.67 -15.16
CA LEU A 64 -12.53 -4.64 -14.16
C LEU A 64 -13.13 -5.29 -12.91
N VAL A 65 -12.40 -5.24 -11.79
CA VAL A 65 -12.80 -5.82 -10.51
C VAL A 65 -13.63 -4.84 -9.69
N VAL A 66 -13.22 -3.58 -9.67
CA VAL A 66 -13.94 -2.51 -8.98
C VAL A 66 -13.67 -1.17 -9.64
N SER A 67 -14.67 -0.30 -9.66
CA SER A 67 -14.54 1.12 -10.02
C SER A 67 -15.47 1.95 -9.16
N GLU A 68 -14.93 2.92 -8.46
CA GLU A 68 -15.69 3.80 -7.58
C GLU A 68 -15.25 5.25 -7.71
N THR A 69 -16.22 6.15 -7.72
CA THR A 69 -16.01 7.58 -7.47
C THR A 69 -16.15 7.83 -5.99
N VAL A 70 -15.15 8.48 -5.39
CA VAL A 70 -15.12 8.78 -3.96
C VAL A 70 -14.80 10.25 -3.73
N ASN A 71 -15.07 10.75 -2.53
CA ASN A 71 -14.61 12.07 -2.11
C ASN A 71 -14.06 11.92 -0.70
N ALA A 72 -12.80 11.51 -0.62
CA ALA A 72 -12.15 11.16 0.64
C ALA A 72 -10.75 11.78 0.74
N ARG A 73 -10.29 12.06 1.97
CA ARG A 73 -8.90 12.45 2.25
C ARG A 73 -8.06 11.19 2.49
N THR A 74 -6.85 11.14 1.94
CA THR A 74 -5.89 10.06 2.27
C THR A 74 -5.35 10.21 3.70
N PRO A 75 -5.03 9.11 4.42
CA PRO A 75 -5.06 7.73 3.94
C PRO A 75 -6.49 7.20 3.81
N TYR A 76 -6.75 6.46 2.72
CA TYR A 76 -8.04 5.83 2.46
C TYR A 76 -7.85 4.36 2.15
N CYS A 77 -8.61 3.50 2.84
CA CYS A 77 -8.57 2.06 2.65
C CYS A 77 -9.94 1.54 2.23
N PHE A 78 -9.96 0.74 1.18
CA PHE A 78 -11.15 0.01 0.75
C PHE A 78 -10.91 -1.50 0.88
N LYS A 79 -12.00 -2.21 1.19
CA LYS A 79 -11.97 -3.65 1.41
C LYS A 79 -12.31 -4.36 0.12
N LEU A 80 -11.47 -5.33 -0.25
CA LEU A 80 -11.78 -6.29 -1.29
C LEU A 80 -10.99 -7.57 -1.04
N ASN A 81 -11.51 -8.70 -1.52
CA ASN A 81 -10.76 -9.95 -1.47
C ASN A 81 -10.01 -10.11 -2.78
N LEU A 82 -8.68 -10.07 -2.71
CA LEU A 82 -7.82 -10.32 -3.84
C LEU A 82 -7.64 -11.82 -4.03
N ASP A 83 -7.81 -12.27 -5.26
CA ASP A 83 -7.50 -13.64 -5.66
C ASP A 83 -5.98 -13.84 -5.67
N SER A 84 -5.56 -15.08 -5.47
CA SER A 84 -4.14 -15.46 -5.55
C SER A 84 -3.75 -15.76 -6.99
N TYR A 85 -2.48 -15.57 -7.33
CA TYR A 85 -1.91 -15.80 -8.66
C TYR A 85 -2.50 -14.90 -9.76
N MET A 86 -2.77 -13.64 -9.41
CA MET A 86 -3.29 -12.62 -10.33
C MET A 86 -2.31 -11.46 -10.44
N GLU A 87 -2.31 -10.80 -11.59
CA GLU A 87 -1.74 -9.48 -11.76
C GLU A 87 -2.86 -8.44 -11.70
N TYR A 88 -2.71 -7.47 -10.81
CA TYR A 88 -3.63 -6.37 -10.63
C TYR A 88 -3.02 -5.05 -11.09
N THR A 89 -3.87 -4.13 -11.52
CA THR A 89 -3.50 -2.73 -11.68
C THR A 89 -4.53 -1.83 -11.07
N LEU A 90 -4.08 -1.08 -10.09
CA LEU A 90 -4.83 -0.06 -9.39
C LEU A 90 -4.59 1.29 -10.06
N TYR A 91 -5.68 1.94 -10.45
CA TYR A 91 -5.73 3.31 -10.95
C TYR A 91 -6.46 4.16 -9.93
N TYR A 92 -5.98 5.38 -9.67
CA TYR A 92 -6.66 6.32 -8.76
C TYR A 92 -6.16 7.74 -9.01
N GLU A 93 -6.95 8.70 -8.56
CA GLU A 93 -6.67 10.12 -8.75
C GLU A 93 -6.56 10.84 -7.41
N LEU A 94 -5.45 11.53 -7.18
CA LEU A 94 -5.21 12.37 -6.00
C LEU A 94 -4.98 13.83 -6.40
N ASP A 95 -5.84 14.74 -5.95
CA ASP A 95 -5.80 16.16 -6.31
C ASP A 95 -5.61 16.37 -7.83
N ASP A 96 -6.47 15.75 -8.64
CA ASP A 96 -6.45 15.80 -10.11
C ASP A 96 -5.20 15.17 -10.77
N VAL A 97 -4.37 14.45 -10.02
CA VAL A 97 -3.22 13.70 -10.53
C VAL A 97 -3.52 12.21 -10.56
N ASN A 98 -3.39 11.61 -11.74
CA ASN A 98 -3.61 10.18 -11.94
C ASN A 98 -2.37 9.36 -11.54
N TYR A 99 -2.61 8.29 -10.79
CA TYR A 99 -1.61 7.34 -10.34
C TYR A 99 -1.96 5.93 -10.80
N THR A 100 -0.92 5.16 -11.11
CA THR A 100 -1.02 3.74 -11.47
C THR A 100 -0.09 2.92 -10.58
N VAL A 101 -0.61 1.82 -10.06
CA VAL A 101 0.11 0.86 -9.24
C VAL A 101 -0.14 -0.53 -9.80
N GLN A 102 0.92 -1.20 -10.24
CA GLN A 102 0.85 -2.59 -10.71
C GLN A 102 1.41 -3.51 -9.63
N PHE A 103 0.71 -4.60 -9.35
CA PHE A 103 1.13 -5.57 -8.33
C PHE A 103 0.66 -6.98 -8.67
N ILE A 104 1.35 -7.96 -8.12
CA ILE A 104 1.01 -9.37 -8.27
C ILE A 104 0.64 -9.90 -6.89
N THR A 105 -0.42 -10.70 -6.83
CA THR A 105 -0.74 -11.48 -5.64
C THR A 105 -0.24 -12.90 -5.83
N ASP A 106 0.63 -13.35 -4.93
CA ASP A 106 1.07 -14.74 -4.86
C ASP A 106 0.81 -15.29 -3.44
N ASN A 107 1.51 -16.35 -3.05
CA ASN A 107 1.41 -16.91 -1.70
C ASN A 107 2.15 -16.10 -0.62
N SER A 108 2.81 -14.99 -0.98
CA SER A 108 3.55 -14.13 -0.08
C SER A 108 2.63 -13.14 0.65
N PRO A 109 2.88 -12.82 1.92
CA PRO A 109 2.11 -11.80 2.64
C PRO A 109 2.58 -10.37 2.29
N ILE A 110 1.60 -9.45 2.25
CA ILE A 110 1.69 -7.98 2.23
C ILE A 110 2.66 -7.42 1.18
N VAL A 111 2.08 -6.86 0.10
CA VAL A 111 2.85 -6.21 -0.96
C VAL A 111 2.75 -4.69 -0.77
N TYR A 112 3.89 -4.05 -0.56
CA TYR A 112 3.98 -2.59 -0.68
C TYR A 112 4.41 -2.26 -2.10
N THR A 113 3.67 -1.40 -2.77
CA THR A 113 3.97 -1.02 -4.15
C THR A 113 4.05 0.48 -4.31
N LYS A 114 5.03 0.89 -5.10
CA LYS A 114 5.24 2.29 -5.43
C LYS A 114 4.25 2.73 -6.49
N ALA A 115 3.70 3.91 -6.29
CA ALA A 115 2.85 4.56 -7.26
C ALA A 115 3.66 5.32 -8.30
N TYR A 116 3.19 5.30 -9.53
CA TYR A 116 3.69 6.13 -10.62
C TYR A 116 2.63 7.15 -10.99
N SER A 117 2.99 8.45 -10.95
CA SER A 117 2.14 9.51 -11.49
C SER A 117 2.29 9.55 -13.01
N ASN A 118 1.17 9.60 -13.73
CA ASN A 118 1.15 9.81 -15.18
C ASN A 118 1.24 11.30 -15.54
#